data_AF-A0A5S4ZXK5-F1
#
_entry.id   AF-A0A5S4ZXK5-F1
#
_cell.length_a   1.000
_cell.length_b   1.000
_cell.length_c   1.000
_cell.angle_alpha   90.00
_cell.angle_beta   90.00
_cell.angle_gamma   90.00
#
_symmetry.space_group_name_H-M   'P 1'
#
loop_
_entity.id
_entity.type
_entity.pdbx_description
1 polymer ?
#
loop_
_entity_poly.entity_id
_entity_poly.type
_entity_poly.pdbx_seq_one_letter_code
_entity_poly.pdbx_strand_id
1 'polypeptide(L)'
;MKKIFIIFITVLLMLWPVAAFAHGVDINYQTKTAVEIVAKFDTGQPVSGAQVIVYAPDNPTEPWVTGKADENGRYIFTPDPSKPGTWDVQVRLAGHGGVVHVPVGGDNTAASGSTGYGTIQIVVMSACVIWGFIGTALYFGRRKS
;
A
#
# COMPACT_ATOMS: atom_id res chain seq x y z
N MET A 1 28.41 18.62 -72.55
CA MET A 1 27.11 19.23 -72.17
C MET A 1 26.15 18.23 -71.53
N LYS A 2 25.79 17.11 -72.18
CA LYS A 2 24.87 16.10 -71.59
C LYS A 2 25.30 15.53 -70.22
N LYS A 3 26.59 15.23 -70.00
CA LYS A 3 27.11 14.73 -68.72
C LYS A 3 27.01 15.75 -67.56
N ILE A 4 27.31 17.02 -67.84
CA ILE A 4 27.19 18.11 -66.86
C ILE A 4 25.73 18.34 -66.49
N PHE A 5 24.83 18.27 -67.46
CA PHE A 5 23.39 18.39 -67.24
C PHE A 5 22.83 17.24 -66.37
N ILE A 6 23.27 16.00 -66.62
CA ILE A 6 22.90 14.84 -65.78
C ILE A 6 23.41 15.02 -64.35
N ILE A 7 24.67 15.44 -64.17
CA ILE A 7 25.24 15.70 -62.84
C ILE A 7 24.42 16.79 -62.11
N PHE A 8 24.04 17.85 -62.81
CA PHE A 8 23.25 18.93 -62.24
C PHE A 8 21.85 18.46 -61.78
N ILE A 9 21.19 17.61 -62.57
CA ILE A 9 19.90 17.00 -62.22
C ILE A 9 20.01 16.06 -61.03
N THR A 10 21.06 15.21 -60.98
CA THR A 10 21.25 14.28 -59.86
C THR A 10 21.52 15.02 -58.55
N VAL A 11 22.32 16.08 -58.59
CA VAL A 11 22.58 16.94 -57.42
C VAL A 11 21.29 17.64 -56.97
N LEU A 12 20.45 18.11 -57.91
CA LEU A 12 19.18 18.75 -57.60
C LEU A 12 18.17 17.76 -56.96
N LEU A 13 18.17 16.50 -57.39
CA LEU A 13 17.34 15.43 -56.80
C LEU A 13 17.79 15.04 -55.38
N MET A 14 19.10 15.04 -55.10
CA MET A 14 19.62 14.75 -53.76
C MET A 14 19.37 15.88 -52.76
N LEU A 15 19.18 17.10 -53.24
CA LEU A 15 18.86 18.28 -52.41
C LEU A 15 17.36 18.44 -52.16
N TRP A 16 16.50 17.52 -52.63
CA TRP A 16 15.07 17.59 -52.41
C TRP A 16 14.74 17.30 -50.94
N PRO A 17 14.22 18.27 -50.16
CA PRO A 17 13.88 18.03 -48.77
C PRO A 17 12.67 17.09 -48.72
N VAL A 18 12.86 15.88 -48.20
CA VAL A 18 11.77 14.94 -47.92
C VAL A 18 11.34 15.16 -46.47
N ALA A 19 10.04 15.29 -46.24
CA ALA A 19 9.49 15.35 -44.88
C ALA A 19 9.84 14.06 -44.13
N ALA A 20 10.71 14.15 -43.14
CA ALA A 20 11.01 13.06 -42.23
C ALA A 20 10.06 13.14 -41.02
N PHE A 21 9.14 12.18 -40.91
CA PHE A 21 8.27 12.06 -39.73
C PHE A 21 9.04 11.40 -38.58
N ALA A 22 9.90 12.19 -37.93
CA ALA A 22 10.46 11.80 -36.65
C ALA A 22 9.34 11.79 -35.60
N HIS A 23 9.15 10.68 -34.92
CA HIS A 23 8.16 10.57 -33.84
C HIS A 23 8.72 11.27 -32.60
N GLY A 24 7.98 12.24 -32.05
CA GLY A 24 8.24 12.80 -30.73
C GLY A 24 7.54 11.96 -29.65
N VAL A 25 8.11 11.92 -28.44
CA VAL A 25 7.46 11.36 -27.25
C VAL A 25 7.11 12.51 -26.32
N ASP A 26 5.85 12.61 -25.92
CA ASP A 26 5.41 13.52 -24.85
C ASP A 26 5.41 12.76 -23.52
N ILE A 27 6.16 13.26 -22.53
CA ILE A 27 6.33 12.62 -21.22
C ILE A 27 5.88 13.58 -20.14
N ASN A 28 4.82 13.22 -19.42
CA ASN A 28 4.32 13.94 -18.24
C ASN A 28 4.49 13.05 -17.00
N TYR A 29 4.95 13.64 -15.88
CA TYR A 29 5.12 12.94 -14.61
C TYR A 29 4.53 13.74 -13.45
N GLN A 30 4.13 13.04 -12.39
CA GLN A 30 3.71 13.62 -11.13
C GLN A 30 4.26 12.78 -9.98
N THR A 31 4.87 13.42 -8.99
CA THR A 31 5.30 12.77 -7.74
C THR A 31 4.15 12.77 -6.75
N LYS A 32 3.80 11.60 -6.19
CA LYS A 32 2.74 11.44 -5.19
C LYS A 32 3.22 10.57 -4.03
N THR A 33 2.67 10.80 -2.85
CA THR A 33 2.87 9.92 -1.70
C THR A 33 2.02 8.67 -1.85
N ALA A 34 2.60 7.50 -1.65
CA ALA A 34 1.89 6.22 -1.67
C ALA A 34 1.99 5.53 -0.31
N VAL A 35 0.94 4.81 0.04
CA VAL A 35 0.88 3.95 1.22
C VAL A 35 1.01 2.51 0.75
N GLU A 36 2.00 1.80 1.27
CA GLU A 36 2.16 0.36 1.09
C GLU A 36 1.64 -0.37 2.32
N ILE A 37 0.78 -1.36 2.09
CA ILE A 37 0.32 -2.32 3.08
C ILE A 37 0.98 -3.66 2.78
N VAL A 38 1.58 -4.28 3.79
CA VAL A 38 2.15 -5.63 3.69
C VAL A 38 1.47 -6.51 4.73
N ALA A 39 0.65 -7.45 4.27
CA ALA A 39 -0.07 -8.37 5.12
C ALA A 39 0.63 -9.74 5.17
N LYS A 40 0.91 -10.22 6.37
CA LYS A 40 1.47 -11.54 6.65
C LYS A 40 0.69 -12.23 7.77
N PHE A 41 0.62 -13.55 7.72
CA PHE A 41 0.22 -14.36 8.86
C PHE A 41 1.28 -14.26 9.98
N ASP A 42 0.92 -14.65 11.20
CA ASP A 42 1.83 -14.73 12.36
C ASP A 42 3.00 -15.70 12.11
N THR A 43 2.77 -16.72 11.29
CA THR A 43 3.79 -17.65 10.78
C THR A 43 4.73 -17.02 9.74
N GLY A 44 4.45 -15.81 9.27
CA GLY A 44 5.28 -15.04 8.34
C GLY A 44 4.93 -15.21 6.86
N GLN A 45 4.07 -16.18 6.48
CA GLN A 45 3.59 -16.31 5.10
C GLN A 45 2.82 -15.07 4.65
N PRO A 46 2.96 -14.64 3.39
CA PRO A 46 2.13 -13.57 2.83
C PRO A 46 0.64 -13.92 2.83
N VAL A 47 -0.20 -12.91 3.10
CA VAL A 47 -1.66 -13.04 2.94
C VAL A 47 -2.02 -12.72 1.48
N SER A 48 -1.58 -13.57 0.57
CA SER A 48 -1.78 -13.41 -0.89
C SER A 48 -3.26 -13.40 -1.26
N GLY A 49 -3.65 -12.49 -2.16
CA GLY A 49 -5.02 -12.38 -2.67
C GLY A 49 -6.05 -11.88 -1.64
N ALA A 50 -5.60 -11.39 -0.48
CA ALA A 50 -6.48 -10.79 0.52
C ALA A 50 -7.30 -9.64 -0.07
N GLN A 51 -8.57 -9.54 0.33
CA GLN A 51 -9.36 -8.36 0.06
C GLN A 51 -8.82 -7.19 0.87
N VAL A 52 -8.61 -6.05 0.21
CA VAL A 52 -8.21 -4.80 0.84
C VAL A 52 -9.30 -3.77 0.63
N ILE A 53 -9.73 -3.10 1.70
CA ILE A 53 -10.73 -2.04 1.68
C ILE A 53 -10.14 -0.83 2.39
N VAL A 54 -10.13 0.31 1.72
CA VAL A 54 -9.59 1.56 2.24
C VAL A 54 -10.74 2.53 2.44
N TYR A 55 -10.81 3.13 3.62
CA TYR A 55 -11.79 4.15 3.98
C TYR A 55 -11.07 5.48 4.17
N ALA A 56 -11.66 6.54 3.61
CA ALA A 56 -11.13 7.88 3.75
C ALA A 56 -11.54 8.50 5.10
N PRO A 57 -10.75 9.44 5.66
CA PRO A 57 -11.02 10.01 6.98
C PRO A 57 -12.38 10.71 7.10
N ASP A 58 -12.91 11.23 5.98
CA ASP A 58 -14.17 11.96 5.90
C ASP A 58 -15.41 11.06 5.80
N ASN A 59 -15.23 9.80 5.40
CA ASN A 59 -16.33 8.82 5.30
C ASN A 59 -15.83 7.41 5.68
N PRO A 60 -15.77 7.09 6.98
CA PRO A 60 -15.26 5.80 7.46
C PRO A 60 -16.23 4.63 7.27
N THR A 61 -17.45 4.88 6.79
CA THR A 61 -18.49 3.86 6.61
C THR A 61 -18.59 3.34 5.18
N GLU A 62 -18.13 4.11 4.20
CA GLU A 62 -18.17 3.72 2.78
C GLU A 62 -16.76 3.53 2.23
N PRO A 63 -16.49 2.40 1.55
CA PRO A 63 -15.20 2.19 0.91
C PRO A 63 -14.83 3.31 -0.06
N TRP A 64 -13.65 3.92 0.13
CA TRP A 64 -13.07 4.82 -0.85
C TRP A 64 -12.43 4.06 -2.00
N VAL A 65 -11.68 3.00 -1.71
CA VAL A 65 -11.21 2.04 -2.72
C VAL A 65 -11.22 0.62 -2.18
N THR A 66 -11.46 -0.33 -3.08
CA THR A 66 -11.34 -1.77 -2.81
C THR A 66 -10.34 -2.39 -3.78
N GLY A 67 -9.58 -3.37 -3.31
CA GLY A 67 -8.61 -4.09 -4.13
C GLY A 67 -8.28 -5.47 -3.58
N LYS A 68 -7.24 -6.07 -4.16
CA LYS A 68 -6.65 -7.33 -3.68
C LYS A 68 -5.16 -7.18 -3.49
N ALA A 69 -4.64 -7.78 -2.43
CA ALA A 69 -3.21 -7.91 -2.22
C ALA A 69 -2.58 -8.83 -3.28
N ASP A 70 -1.33 -8.53 -3.66
CA ASP A 70 -0.54 -9.32 -4.59
C ASP A 70 -0.05 -10.65 -3.96
N GLU A 71 0.74 -11.41 -4.72
CA GLU A 71 1.30 -12.70 -4.29
C GLU A 71 2.21 -12.59 -3.05
N ASN A 72 2.79 -11.41 -2.83
CA ASN A 72 3.62 -11.10 -1.67
C ASN A 72 2.82 -10.48 -0.51
N GLY A 73 1.47 -10.49 -0.60
CA GLY A 73 0.59 -9.92 0.42
C GLY A 73 0.64 -8.39 0.44
N ARG A 74 1.10 -7.74 -0.63
CA ARG A 74 1.25 -6.29 -0.72
C ARG A 74 0.06 -5.64 -1.39
N TYR A 75 -0.32 -4.46 -0.92
CA TYR A 75 -1.26 -3.60 -1.60
C TYR A 75 -0.81 -2.15 -1.48
N ILE A 76 -0.76 -1.43 -2.60
CA ILE A 76 -0.31 -0.04 -2.65
C ILE A 76 -1.47 0.83 -3.11
N PHE A 77 -1.69 1.94 -2.42
CA PHE A 77 -2.63 2.97 -2.86
C PHE A 77 -2.05 4.37 -2.65
N THR A 78 -2.56 5.33 -3.41
CA THR A 78 -2.19 6.74 -3.29
C THR A 78 -3.37 7.48 -2.68
N PRO A 79 -3.31 7.88 -1.39
CA PRO A 79 -4.41 8.63 -0.77
C PRO A 79 -4.60 9.99 -1.45
N ASP A 80 -5.84 10.49 -1.41
CA ASP A 80 -6.16 11.82 -1.92
C ASP A 80 -5.52 12.90 -1.00
N PRO A 81 -4.60 13.73 -1.50
CA PRO A 81 -3.94 14.76 -0.68
C PRO A 81 -4.89 15.85 -0.19
N SER A 82 -6.09 15.99 -0.78
CA SER A 82 -7.13 16.90 -0.28
C SER A 82 -7.86 16.37 0.96
N LYS A 83 -7.61 15.11 1.34
CA LYS A 83 -8.21 14.42 2.49
C LYS A 83 -7.16 14.01 3.53
N PRO A 84 -6.52 14.98 4.22
CA PRO A 84 -5.60 14.67 5.30
C PRO A 84 -6.36 14.06 6.49
N GLY A 85 -5.68 13.23 7.28
CA GLY A 85 -6.25 12.55 8.44
C GLY A 85 -5.88 11.09 8.50
N THR A 86 -6.56 10.35 9.36
CA THR A 86 -6.32 8.91 9.55
C THR A 86 -7.20 8.11 8.61
N TRP A 87 -6.57 7.35 7.72
CA TRP A 87 -7.21 6.44 6.78
C TRP A 87 -7.29 5.04 7.39
N ASP A 88 -8.43 4.38 7.25
CA ASP A 88 -8.60 3.01 7.74
C ASP A 88 -8.42 2.02 6.60
N VAL A 89 -7.50 1.07 6.78
CA VAL A 89 -7.24 0.03 5.78
C VAL A 89 -7.53 -1.33 6.37
N GLN A 90 -8.58 -1.97 5.90
CA GLN A 90 -8.96 -3.32 6.25
C GLN A 90 -8.35 -4.31 5.27
N VAL A 91 -7.67 -5.33 5.79
CA VAL A 91 -7.17 -6.47 5.00
C VAL A 91 -7.81 -7.75 5.50
N ARG A 92 -8.38 -8.57 4.62
CA ARG A 92 -9.12 -9.77 5.00
C ARG A 92 -8.95 -10.93 4.02
N LEU A 93 -8.70 -12.12 4.54
CA LEU A 93 -8.67 -13.37 3.78
C LEU A 93 -9.21 -14.51 4.65
N ALA A 94 -10.28 -15.18 4.19
CA ALA A 94 -10.83 -16.39 4.82
C ALA A 94 -11.07 -16.28 6.34
N GLY A 95 -11.54 -15.12 6.82
CA GLY A 95 -11.81 -14.89 8.25
C GLY A 95 -10.61 -14.38 9.05
N HIS A 96 -9.40 -14.45 8.51
CA HIS A 96 -8.22 -13.79 9.03
C HIS A 96 -8.13 -12.36 8.48
N GLY A 97 -7.61 -11.43 9.28
CA GLY A 97 -7.48 -10.04 8.85
C GLY A 97 -7.32 -9.06 10.00
N GLY A 98 -7.24 -7.78 9.65
CA GLY A 98 -7.10 -6.68 10.59
C GLY A 98 -7.42 -5.35 9.93
N VAL A 99 -7.49 -4.31 10.75
CA VAL A 99 -7.59 -2.92 10.30
C VAL A 99 -6.35 -2.19 10.79
N VAL A 100 -5.74 -1.40 9.93
CA VAL A 100 -4.67 -0.46 10.28
C VAL A 100 -5.13 0.98 10.06
N HIS A 101 -4.65 1.86 10.94
CA HIS A 101 -4.94 3.28 10.92
C HIS A 101 -3.70 4.01 10.39
N VAL A 102 -3.81 4.58 9.18
CA VAL A 102 -2.69 5.20 8.47
C VAL A 102 -2.84 6.73 8.52
N PRO A 103 -1.99 7.45 9.26
CA PRO A 103 -2.02 8.90 9.25
C PRO A 103 -1.45 9.43 7.91
N VAL A 104 -2.23 10.27 7.24
CA VAL A 104 -1.87 10.92 5.97
C VAL A 104 -1.94 12.44 6.15
N GLY A 105 -0.92 13.16 5.68
CA GLY A 105 -0.89 14.63 5.68
C GLY A 105 -0.32 15.30 6.94
N GLY A 106 0.36 14.56 7.82
CA GLY A 106 1.22 15.11 8.88
C GLY A 106 2.67 15.36 8.40
N ASP A 107 3.53 15.88 9.27
CA ASP A 107 4.98 16.00 9.01
C ASP A 107 5.51 14.69 8.40
N ASN A 108 6.35 14.79 7.37
CA ASN A 108 6.77 13.73 6.45
C ASN A 108 7.57 12.55 7.08
N THR A 109 7.34 12.22 8.35
CA THR A 109 7.83 10.98 8.95
C THR A 109 6.99 9.83 8.43
N ALA A 110 7.65 8.86 7.80
CA ALA A 110 7.04 7.60 7.39
C ALA A 110 6.47 6.91 8.64
N ALA A 111 5.16 6.99 8.83
CA ALA A 111 4.49 6.30 9.92
C ALA A 111 4.49 4.80 9.61
N SER A 112 5.17 4.02 10.46
CA SER A 112 5.14 2.57 10.43
C SER A 112 4.30 2.07 11.59
N GLY A 113 3.29 1.26 11.30
CA GLY A 113 2.43 0.63 12.30
C GLY A 113 2.31 -0.86 12.04
N SER A 114 2.18 -1.67 13.10
CA SER A 114 1.90 -3.09 13.02
C SER A 114 0.78 -3.46 14.00
N THR A 115 -0.04 -4.44 13.62
CA THR A 115 -1.15 -4.94 14.45
C THR A 115 -0.76 -6.14 15.32
N GLY A 116 0.46 -6.66 15.15
CA GLY A 116 0.93 -7.84 15.87
C GLY A 116 1.35 -7.53 17.32
N TYR A 117 1.08 -8.45 18.24
CA TYR A 117 1.53 -8.35 19.62
C TYR A 117 2.98 -8.81 19.77
N GLY A 118 3.77 -8.08 20.56
CA GLY A 118 5.12 -8.51 20.91
C GLY A 118 5.13 -9.68 21.89
N THR A 119 6.19 -10.49 21.88
CA THR A 119 6.35 -11.64 22.78
C THR A 119 6.16 -11.26 24.25
N ILE A 120 6.75 -10.15 24.69
CA ILE A 120 6.61 -9.69 26.08
C ILE A 120 5.16 -9.31 26.42
N GLN A 121 4.44 -8.71 25.47
CA GLN A 121 3.04 -8.36 25.64
C GLN A 121 2.19 -9.62 25.82
N ILE A 122 2.43 -10.65 25.00
CA ILE A 122 1.77 -11.96 25.12
C ILE A 122 2.08 -12.60 26.49
N VAL A 123 3.34 -12.56 26.93
CA VAL A 123 3.75 -13.11 28.24
C VAL A 123 3.05 -12.38 29.39
N VAL A 124 3.04 -11.05 29.37
CA VAL A 124 2.38 -10.24 30.41
C VAL A 124 0.87 -10.50 30.44
N MET A 125 0.20 -10.52 29.27
CA MET A 125 -1.22 -10.86 29.17
C MET A 125 -1.51 -12.25 29.75
N SER A 126 -0.68 -13.25 29.42
CA SER A 126 -0.82 -14.61 29.93
C SER A 126 -0.65 -14.68 31.46
N ALA A 127 0.34 -13.97 32.01
CA ALA A 127 0.56 -13.90 33.45
C ALA A 127 -0.62 -13.26 34.19
N CYS A 128 -1.19 -12.18 33.65
CA CYS A 128 -2.38 -11.53 34.22
C CYS A 128 -3.59 -12.47 34.24
N VAL A 129 -3.81 -13.25 33.18
CA VAL A 129 -4.91 -14.23 33.09
C VAL A 129 -4.72 -15.34 34.12
N ILE A 130 -3.52 -15.92 34.22
CA ILE A 130 -3.20 -16.96 35.23
C ILE A 130 -3.42 -16.42 36.64
N TRP A 131 -2.94 -15.21 36.92
CA TRP A 131 -3.13 -14.56 38.22
C TRP A 131 -4.61 -14.34 38.54
N GLY A 132 -5.43 -13.95 37.55
CA GLY A 132 -6.88 -13.82 37.71
C GLY A 132 -7.57 -15.13 38.10
N PHE A 133 -7.17 -16.25 37.48
CA PHE A 133 -7.68 -17.58 37.86
C PHE A 133 -7.25 -17.98 39.27
N ILE A 134 -5.98 -17.75 39.64
CA ILE A 134 -5.47 -18.01 41.00
C ILE A 134 -6.25 -17.18 42.02
N GLY A 135 -6.42 -15.89 41.79
CA GLY A 135 -7.15 -14.99 42.68
C GLY A 135 -8.61 -15.41 42.85
N THR A 136 -9.27 -15.81 41.76
CA THR A 136 -10.65 -16.32 41.81
C THR A 136 -10.74 -17.62 42.61
N ALA A 137 -9.82 -18.56 42.41
CA ALA A 137 -9.78 -19.81 43.15
C ALA A 137 -9.53 -19.58 44.65
N LEU A 138 -8.63 -18.66 45.01
CA LEU A 138 -8.36 -18.29 46.41
C LEU A 138 -9.56 -17.59 47.06
N TYR A 139 -10.27 -16.73 46.33
CA TYR A 139 -11.47 -16.05 46.81
C TYR A 139 -12.56 -17.05 47.23
N PHE A 140 -12.85 -18.04 46.38
CA PHE A 140 -13.84 -19.07 46.69
C PHE A 140 -13.32 -20.19 47.60
N GLY A 141 -12.00 -20.40 47.66
CA GLY A 141 -11.35 -21.38 48.53
C GLY A 141 -11.30 -20.95 50.00
N ARG A 142 -11.58 -19.69 50.32
CA ARG A 142 -11.60 -19.19 51.70
C ARG A 142 -12.81 -19.76 52.45
N ARG A 143 -12.59 -20.77 53.29
CA ARG A 143 -13.62 -21.30 54.21
C ARG A 143 -14.13 -20.18 55.12
N LYS A 144 -15.45 -20.14 55.37
CA LYS A 144 -16.04 -19.30 56.43
C LYS A 144 -15.42 -19.72 57.75
N SER A 145 -14.68 -18.80 58.39
CA SER A 145 -14.40 -18.89 59.83
C SER A 145 -15.66 -18.59 60.61
#